data_AF-A0A1A8PBI2-F1
#
_entry.id   AF-A0A1A8PBI2-F1
#
_cell.length_a   1.000
_cell.length_b   1.000
_cell.length_c   1.000
_cell.angle_alpha   90.00
_cell.angle_beta   90.00
_cell.angle_gamma   90.00
#
_symmetry.space_group_name_H-M   'P 1'
#
loop_
_entity.id
_entity.type
_entity.pdbx_description
1 polymer ?
#
loop_
_entity_poly.entity_id
_entity_poly.type
_entity_poly.pdbx_seq_one_letter_code
_entity_poly.pdbx_strand_id
1 'polypeptide(L)' 'MPLAKDLLHPSPEEEKRRHKKKRLVQSPNSYFMDVKCPGCYKITTVFSHAQTVV' A
#
# COMPACT_ATOMS: atom_id res chain seq x y z
N MET A 1 25.98 -8.68 -10.82
CA MET A 1 25.63 -7.75 -9.72
C MET A 1 26.29 -6.42 -10.05
N PRO A 2 25.58 -5.29 -10.14
CA PRO A 2 26.25 -4.00 -10.29
C PRO A 2 27.16 -3.77 -9.08
N LEU A 3 28.37 -3.26 -9.34
CA LEU A 3 29.39 -3.02 -8.30
C LEU A 3 29.02 -1.88 -7.35
N ALA A 4 28.15 -0.96 -7.79
CA ALA A 4 27.61 0.12 -6.99
C ALA A 4 26.09 0.17 -7.13
N LYS A 5 25.38 0.39 -6.03
CA LYS A 5 23.94 0.61 -6.00
C LYS A 5 23.66 1.94 -5.32
N ASP A 6 22.84 2.78 -5.95
CA ASP A 6 22.35 4.00 -5.31
C ASP A 6 21.39 3.62 -4.18
N LEU A 7 21.72 4.04 -2.96
CA LEU A 7 20.93 3.78 -1.76
C LEU A 7 20.01 4.96 -1.41
N LEU A 8 20.30 6.16 -1.92
CA LEU A 8 19.57 7.39 -1.58
C LEU A 8 18.40 7.64 -2.53
N HIS A 9 18.53 7.22 -3.80
CA HIS A 9 17.48 7.41 -4.82
C HIS A 9 17.13 6.09 -5.53
N PRO A 10 16.58 5.09 -4.80
CA PRO A 10 16.11 3.86 -5.41
C PRO A 10 14.94 4.15 -6.38
N SER A 11 14.81 3.32 -7.41
CA SER A 11 13.66 3.42 -8.31
C SER A 11 12.33 3.11 -7.58
N PRO A 12 11.21 3.72 -7.99
CA PRO A 12 9.90 3.46 -7.41
C PRO A 12 9.50 1.98 -7.45
N GLU A 13 9.87 1.26 -8.50
CA GLU A 13 9.58 -0.16 -8.68
C GLU A 13 10.35 -1.02 -7.66
N GLU A 14 11.62 -0.69 -7.39
CA GLU A 14 12.40 -1.38 -6.37
C GLU A 14 11.85 -1.13 -4.96
N GLU A 15 11.45 0.09 -4.64
CA GLU A 15 10.81 0.45 -3.38
C GLU A 15 9.46 -0.28 -3.19
N LYS A 16 8.65 -0.37 -4.25
CA LYS A 16 7.36 -1.07 -4.22
C LYS A 16 7.52 -2.57 -3.98
N ARG A 17 8.55 -3.19 -4.58
CA ARG A 17 8.87 -4.62 -4.41
C ARG A 17 9.43 -4.97 -3.04
N ARG A 18 10.06 -4.03 -2.34
CA ARG A 18 10.59 -4.26 -0.98
C ARG A 18 9.46 -4.49 0.03
N HIS A 19 9.76 -5.30 1.05
CA HIS A 19 8.90 -5.41 2.23
C HIS A 19 8.72 -4.03 2.88
N LYS A 20 7.51 -3.71 3.34
CA LYS A 20 7.12 -2.39 3.88
C LYS A 20 8.07 -1.79 4.94
N LYS A 21 8.71 -2.64 5.76
CA LYS A 21 9.68 -2.23 6.79
C LYS A 21 11.13 -2.06 6.29
N LYS A 22 11.43 -2.46 5.05
CA LYS A 22 12.79 -2.47 4.44
C LYS A 22 12.94 -1.47 3.28
N ARG A 23 11.96 -0.60 3.12
CA ARG A 23 11.97 0.57 2.24
C ARG A 23 12.91 1.64 2.79
N LEU A 24 13.35 2.59 1.95
CA LEU A 24 14.16 3.73 2.41
C LEU A 24 13.44 4.49 3.54
N VAL A 25 12.15 4.73 3.36
CA VAL A 25 11.22 5.19 4.41
C VAL A 25 10.05 4.23 4.48
N GLN A 26 9.72 3.77 5.69
CA GLN A 26 8.65 2.78 5.86
C GLN A 26 7.28 3.40 5.56
N SER A 27 6.45 2.66 4.83
CA SER A 27 5.08 3.05 4.50
C SER A 27 4.16 1.84 4.50
N PRO A 28 2.88 1.99 4.93
CA PRO A 28 1.93 0.88 4.89
C PRO A 28 1.61 0.48 3.45
N ASN A 29 1.20 -0.78 3.27
CA ASN A 29 0.58 -1.25 2.01
C ASN A 29 -0.95 -1.18 2.05
N SER A 30 -1.51 -0.89 3.23
CA SER A 30 -2.95 -0.79 3.45
C SER A 30 -3.45 0.61 3.11
N TYR A 31 -4.70 0.70 2.68
CA TYR A 31 -5.40 1.92 2.32
C TYR A 31 -6.86 1.87 2.78
N PHE A 32 -7.55 3.01 2.70
CA PHE A 32 -9.00 3.09 2.81
C PHE A 32 -9.62 3.12 1.41
N MET A 33 -10.78 2.51 1.24
CA MET A 33 -11.51 2.45 -0.02
C MET A 33 -12.97 2.83 0.19
N ASP A 34 -13.57 3.46 -0.81
CA ASP A 34 -14.99 3.79 -0.83
C ASP A 34 -15.76 2.67 -1.53
N VAL A 35 -16.55 1.91 -0.76
CA VAL A 35 -17.37 0.82 -1.29
C VAL A 35 -18.79 1.33 -1.48
N LYS A 36 -19.32 1.18 -2.70
CA LYS A 36 -20.70 1.51 -3.03
C LYS A 36 -21.57 0.27 -2.94
N CYS A 37 -22.55 0.30 -2.05
CA CYS A 37 -23.56 -0.76 -1.90
C CYS A 37 -24.41 -0.90 -3.18
N PRO A 38 -24.51 -2.09 -3.80
CA PRO A 38 -25.25 -2.25 -5.06
C PRO A 38 -26.78 -2.06 -4.89
N GLY A 39 -27.34 -2.39 -3.71
CA GLY A 39 -28.79 -2.28 -3.46
C GLY A 39 -29.23 -0.95 -2.84
N CYS A 40 -28.33 -0.25 -2.16
CA CYS A 40 -28.66 0.93 -1.36
C CYS A 40 -27.89 2.19 -1.77
N TYR A 41 -26.92 2.07 -2.69
CA TYR A 41 -26.10 3.15 -3.26
C TYR A 41 -25.34 4.04 -2.27
N LYS A 42 -25.42 3.75 -0.97
CA LYS A 42 -24.62 4.37 0.08
C LYS A 42 -23.14 4.02 -0.15
N ILE A 43 -22.29 5.03 0.02
CA ILE A 43 -20.84 4.90 0.00
C ILE A 43 -20.36 4.76 1.44
N THR A 44 -19.58 3.72 1.72
CA THR A 44 -18.93 3.51 3.02
C THR A 44 -17.42 3.46 2.86
N THR A 45 -16.70 4.15 3.74
CA THR A 45 -15.23 4.11 3.81
C THR A 45 -14.81 2.85 4.56
N VAL A 46 -14.04 1.97 3.91
CA VAL A 46 -13.63 0.67 4.43
C VAL A 46 -12.12 0.57 4.47
N PHE A 47 -11.56 0.01 5.53
CA PHE A 47 -10.13 -0.30 5.59
C PHE A 47 -9.82 -1.58 4.81
N SER A 48 -8.85 -1.54 3.90
CA SER A 48 -8.45 -2.67 3.03
C SER A 48 -8.10 -3.98 3.74
N HIS A 49 -7.66 -3.92 5.00
CA HIS A 49 -7.31 -5.09 5.81
C HIS A 49 -8.18 -5.14 7.09
N ALA A 50 -9.47 -4.83 6.97
CA ALA A 50 -10.42 -4.87 8.08
C ALA A 50 -10.47 -6.27 8.73
N GLN A 51 -10.54 -6.31 10.06
CA GLN A 51 -10.65 -7.55 10.83
C GLN A 51 -12.10 -7.92 11.13
N THR A 52 -13.01 -6.94 11.05
CA THR A 52 -14.44 -7.09 11.28
C THR A 52 -15.18 -7.17 9.95
N VAL A 53 -16.34 -7.83 9.97
CA VAL A 53 -17.29 -7.77 8.84
C VAL A 53 -17.79 -6.32 8.71
N VAL A 54 -17.91 -5.86 7.46
CA VAL A 54 -18.28 -4.49 7.08
C VAL A 54 -19.72 -4.45 6.61
#